data_AF-R7I2V0-F1
#
_entry.id   AF-R7I2V0-F1
#
_cell.length_a   1.000
_cell.length_b   1.000
_cell.length_c   1.000
_cell.angle_alpha   90.00
_cell.angle_beta   90.00
_cell.angle_gamma   90.00
#
_symmetry.space_group_name_H-M   'P 1'
#
loop_
_entity.id
_entity.type
_entity.pdbx_description
1 polymer ?
#
loop_
_entity_poly.entity_id
_entity_poly.type
_entity_poly.pdbx_seq_one_letter_code
_entity_poly.pdbx_strand_id
1 'polypeptide(L)'
;MLSDAEVKNLEKLCKENRKNILKMVYNAQSGHIGGAMSSVELLTVLYHKCMHICPKWTKSPDFNNRDRFVLSKGHASSILYSVLAQLGYFPKEELLTFRLFGSRLQGHPVPICPGIDVATGSLGQGLSIACGMAMGLRLDKNPAKVFCLMGDGELQEGSVWEAFMHCTHAKLDNIIAIIDRNRLQIDGCTENVKSLENLADKIRAFNWDVIEIDGHDINAIYSAIERAKELNKPVAILANTVKGKGVSFMENNAGWHGKAPNKEDFERALAELE
;
A
#
# COMPACT_ATOMS: atom_id res chain seq x y z
N MET A 1 -0.32 -21.01 -6.60
CA MET A 1 0.95 -20.28 -6.67
C MET A 1 1.10 -19.71 -8.07
N LEU A 2 1.88 -18.63 -8.22
CA LEU A 2 2.18 -18.05 -9.53
C LEU A 2 3.20 -18.92 -10.26
N SER A 3 3.16 -18.91 -11.59
CA SER A 3 4.21 -19.52 -12.41
C SER A 3 5.51 -18.71 -12.35
N ASP A 4 6.64 -19.37 -12.61
CA ASP A 4 7.97 -18.71 -12.62
C ASP A 4 8.02 -17.51 -13.58
N ALA A 5 7.33 -17.59 -14.72
CA ALA A 5 7.26 -16.50 -15.68
C ALA A 5 6.51 -15.28 -15.12
N GLU A 6 5.43 -15.51 -14.37
CA GLU A 6 4.67 -14.45 -13.71
C GLU A 6 5.47 -13.82 -12.58
N VAL A 7 6.16 -14.63 -11.77
CA VAL A 7 7.04 -14.14 -10.68
C VAL A 7 8.14 -13.25 -11.27
N LYS A 8 8.87 -13.72 -12.30
CA LYS A 8 9.92 -12.92 -12.96
C LYS A 8 9.39 -11.60 -13.53
N ASN A 9 8.18 -11.61 -14.09
CA ASN A 9 7.56 -10.39 -14.57
C ASN A 9 7.24 -9.41 -13.43
N LEU A 10 6.71 -9.91 -12.30
CA LEU A 10 6.43 -9.09 -11.12
C LEU A 10 7.71 -8.53 -10.49
N GLU A 11 8.80 -9.30 -10.44
CA GLU A 11 10.12 -8.82 -9.98
C GLU A 11 10.61 -7.64 -10.84
N LYS A 12 10.46 -7.74 -12.17
CA LYS A 12 10.80 -6.65 -13.09
C LYS A 12 9.97 -5.40 -12.82
N LEU A 13 8.66 -5.55 -12.59
CA LEU A 13 7.76 -4.45 -12.25
C LEU A 13 8.12 -3.84 -10.89
N CYS A 14 8.48 -4.64 -9.90
CA CYS A 14 8.94 -4.19 -8.58
C CYS A 14 10.22 -3.36 -8.70
N LYS A 15 11.20 -3.82 -9.47
CA LYS A 15 12.45 -3.10 -9.75
C LYS A 15 12.17 -1.77 -10.46
N GLU A 16 11.27 -1.75 -11.43
CA GLU A 16 10.83 -0.49 -12.07
C GLU A 16 10.15 0.46 -11.07
N ASN A 17 9.28 -0.06 -10.20
CA ASN A 17 8.60 0.73 -9.18
C ASN A 17 9.61 1.40 -8.22
N ARG A 18 10.66 0.70 -7.79
CA ARG A 18 11.74 1.29 -6.99
C ARG A 18 12.47 2.43 -7.71
N LYS A 19 12.81 2.23 -8.99
CA LYS A 19 13.44 3.28 -9.81
C LYS A 19 12.53 4.51 -9.95
N ASN A 20 11.23 4.30 -10.17
CA ASN A 20 10.26 5.39 -10.28
C ASN A 20 10.10 6.15 -8.97
N ILE A 21 10.02 5.45 -7.83
CA ILE A 21 9.97 6.09 -6.50
C ILE A 21 11.18 7.00 -6.29
N LEU A 22 12.39 6.52 -6.57
CA LEU A 22 13.61 7.34 -6.46
C LEU A 22 13.54 8.57 -7.37
N LYS A 23 13.19 8.40 -8.65
CA LYS A 23 13.09 9.50 -9.61
C LYS A 23 12.06 10.55 -9.20
N MET A 24 10.88 10.11 -8.74
CA MET A 24 9.82 11.00 -8.26
C MET A 24 10.29 11.85 -7.07
N VAL A 25 10.81 11.20 -6.04
CA VAL A 25 11.19 11.90 -4.80
C VAL A 25 12.44 12.77 -5.00
N TYR A 26 13.40 12.31 -5.80
CA TYR A 26 14.57 13.11 -6.19
C TYR A 26 14.14 14.33 -7.01
N ASN A 27 13.32 14.17 -8.05
CA ASN A 27 12.92 15.31 -8.88
C ASN A 27 12.11 16.36 -8.09
N ALA A 28 11.23 15.90 -7.19
CA ALA A 28 10.45 16.77 -6.33
C ALA A 28 11.24 17.39 -5.17
N GLN A 29 12.43 16.86 -4.86
CA GLN A 29 13.20 17.15 -3.63
C GLN A 29 12.34 17.03 -2.35
N SER A 30 11.33 16.16 -2.39
CA SER A 30 10.32 16.01 -1.34
C SER A 30 9.59 14.69 -1.50
N GLY A 31 9.34 13.95 -0.41
CA GLY A 31 8.58 12.71 -0.43
C GLY A 31 9.07 11.66 0.56
N HIS A 32 8.46 10.47 0.52
CA HIS A 32 8.72 9.39 1.47
C HIS A 32 9.19 8.13 0.74
N ILE A 33 10.49 7.86 0.74
CA ILE A 33 11.06 6.72 0.01
C ILE A 33 10.95 5.44 0.83
N GLY A 34 11.37 5.47 2.09
CA GLY A 34 11.49 4.25 2.90
C GLY A 34 10.18 3.48 3.00
N GLY A 35 9.08 4.18 3.31
CA GLY A 35 7.75 3.58 3.39
C GLY A 35 7.14 3.22 2.04
N ALA A 36 7.57 3.83 0.94
CA ALA A 36 7.10 3.43 -0.39
C ALA A 36 7.81 2.15 -0.85
N MET A 37 9.13 2.06 -0.62
CA MET A 37 9.94 0.90 -0.99
C MET A 37 9.59 -0.38 -0.22
N SER A 38 9.17 -0.28 1.04
CA SER A 38 8.70 -1.46 1.81
C SER A 38 7.43 -2.08 1.22
N SER A 39 6.62 -1.30 0.51
CA SER A 39 5.32 -1.72 0.00
C SER A 39 5.32 -2.06 -1.50
N VAL A 40 6.50 -2.16 -2.12
CA VAL A 40 6.65 -2.39 -3.57
C VAL A 40 6.03 -3.72 -3.99
N GLU A 41 6.45 -4.83 -3.38
CA GLU A 41 5.92 -6.15 -3.72
C GLU A 41 4.41 -6.23 -3.41
N LEU A 42 4.00 -5.72 -2.24
CA LEU A 42 2.59 -5.70 -1.80
C LEU A 42 1.67 -5.06 -2.84
N LEU A 43 1.98 -3.83 -3.28
CA LEU A 43 1.15 -3.13 -4.27
C LEU A 43 1.27 -3.74 -5.66
N THR A 44 2.47 -4.15 -6.06
CA THR A 44 2.69 -4.72 -7.40
C THR A 44 1.89 -6.02 -7.55
N VAL A 45 1.96 -6.94 -6.59
CA VAL A 45 1.19 -8.19 -6.61
C VAL A 45 -0.31 -7.89 -6.53
N LEU A 46 -0.73 -7.03 -5.60
CA LEU A 46 -2.15 -6.71 -5.39
C LEU A 46 -2.80 -6.21 -6.69
N TYR A 47 -2.19 -5.22 -7.35
CA TYR A 47 -2.77 -4.59 -8.52
C TYR A 47 -2.66 -5.40 -9.81
N HIS A 48 -1.54 -6.12 -10.01
CA HIS A 48 -1.33 -6.87 -11.26
C HIS A 48 -1.93 -8.27 -11.23
N LYS A 49 -2.19 -8.85 -10.06
CA LYS A 49 -2.66 -10.24 -9.94
C LYS A 49 -3.96 -10.42 -9.17
N CYS A 50 -4.18 -9.65 -8.11
CA CYS A 50 -5.24 -9.98 -7.16
C CYS A 50 -6.49 -9.13 -7.35
N MET A 51 -6.38 -7.84 -7.63
CA MET A 51 -7.54 -6.96 -7.73
C MET A 51 -8.25 -7.10 -9.07
N HIS A 52 -9.57 -7.12 -9.02
CA HIS A 52 -10.39 -6.81 -10.18
C HIS A 52 -10.38 -5.29 -10.40
N ILE A 53 -9.44 -4.82 -11.22
CA ILE A 53 -9.26 -3.39 -11.53
C ILE A 53 -10.07 -2.96 -12.75
N CYS A 54 -10.33 -1.66 -12.84
CA CYS A 54 -11.00 -1.05 -14.00
C CYS A 54 -9.95 -0.46 -14.96
N PRO A 55 -9.71 -1.05 -16.15
CA PRO A 55 -8.60 -0.65 -17.04
C PRO A 55 -8.79 0.74 -17.68
N LYS A 56 -10.04 1.23 -17.73
CA LYS A 56 -10.37 2.58 -18.20
C LYS A 56 -11.21 3.27 -17.13
N TRP A 57 -10.54 4.07 -16.29
CA TRP A 57 -11.18 4.81 -15.20
C TRP A 57 -12.45 5.52 -15.68
N THR A 58 -13.55 5.33 -14.94
CA THR A 58 -14.93 5.84 -15.16
C THR A 58 -15.59 5.54 -16.51
N LYS A 59 -14.94 4.85 -17.44
CA LYS A 59 -15.49 4.52 -18.77
C LYS A 59 -15.72 3.03 -19.00
N SER A 60 -15.23 2.16 -18.14
CA SER A 60 -15.45 0.71 -18.26
C SER A 60 -16.81 0.30 -17.67
N PRO A 61 -17.53 -0.66 -18.28
CA PRO A 61 -18.65 -1.37 -17.63
C PRO A 61 -18.26 -1.97 -16.28
N ASP A 62 -17.00 -2.39 -16.12
CA ASP A 62 -16.47 -2.99 -14.90
C ASP A 62 -16.26 -1.98 -13.77
N PHE A 63 -16.42 -0.68 -14.02
CA PHE A 63 -16.16 0.35 -13.01
C PHE A 63 -16.96 0.10 -11.73
N ASN A 64 -18.24 -0.26 -11.83
CA ASN A 64 -19.07 -0.48 -10.63
C ASN A 64 -18.66 -1.73 -9.85
N ASN A 65 -18.15 -2.76 -10.53
CA ASN A 65 -17.80 -4.06 -9.93
C ASN A 65 -16.32 -4.17 -9.55
N ARG A 66 -15.50 -3.15 -9.82
CA ARG A 66 -14.08 -3.14 -9.45
C ARG A 66 -13.89 -3.25 -7.93
N ASP A 67 -12.81 -3.89 -7.55
CA ASP A 67 -12.28 -3.83 -6.20
C ASP A 67 -11.82 -2.42 -5.85
N ARG A 68 -11.94 -2.05 -4.57
CA ARG A 68 -11.53 -0.74 -4.06
C ARG A 68 -10.20 -0.86 -3.33
N PHE A 69 -9.38 0.18 -3.45
CA PHE A 69 -8.12 0.26 -2.73
C PHE A 69 -8.00 1.58 -2.01
N VAL A 70 -7.58 1.51 -0.75
CA VAL A 70 -7.28 2.67 0.09
C VAL A 70 -5.82 2.58 0.55
N LEU A 71 -5.01 3.57 0.17
CA LEU A 71 -3.67 3.75 0.73
C LEU A 71 -3.75 4.57 2.03
N SER A 72 -4.04 3.92 3.15
CA SER A 72 -4.20 4.58 4.46
C SER A 72 -2.92 5.30 4.90
N LYS A 73 -1.77 4.63 4.72
CA LYS A 73 -0.42 5.23 4.81
C LYS A 73 -0.11 6.14 3.60
N GLY A 74 -0.94 7.15 3.39
CA GLY A 74 -0.95 7.99 2.18
C GLY A 74 0.38 8.67 1.86
N HIS A 75 1.28 8.83 2.83
CA HIS A 75 2.61 9.39 2.59
C HIS A 75 3.45 8.55 1.62
N ALA A 76 3.15 7.24 1.49
CA ALA A 76 3.73 6.33 0.51
C ALA A 76 3.10 6.44 -0.90
N SER A 77 2.58 7.62 -1.26
CA SER A 77 1.87 7.87 -2.53
C SER A 77 2.68 7.52 -3.78
N SER A 78 4.01 7.64 -3.73
CA SER A 78 4.91 7.37 -4.86
C SER A 78 4.83 5.93 -5.37
N ILE A 79 4.70 4.91 -4.51
CA ILE A 79 4.50 3.52 -4.99
C ILE A 79 3.15 3.36 -5.69
N LEU A 80 2.08 3.94 -5.14
CA LEU A 80 0.75 3.90 -5.75
C LEU A 80 0.75 4.55 -7.14
N TYR A 81 1.34 5.74 -7.28
CA TYR A 81 1.44 6.40 -8.57
C TYR A 81 2.25 5.58 -9.58
N SER A 82 3.36 4.98 -9.17
CA SER A 82 4.15 4.14 -10.07
C SER A 82 3.36 2.94 -10.59
N VAL A 83 2.62 2.24 -9.72
CA VAL A 83 1.77 1.11 -10.12
C VAL A 83 0.62 1.54 -11.03
N LEU A 84 -0.05 2.65 -10.71
CA LEU A 84 -1.12 3.19 -11.56
C LEU A 84 -0.60 3.60 -12.95
N ALA A 85 0.60 4.17 -13.04
CA ALA A 85 1.25 4.47 -14.32
C ALA A 85 1.61 3.21 -15.11
N GLN A 86 2.08 2.14 -14.44
CA GLN A 86 2.33 0.83 -15.09
C GLN A 86 1.05 0.23 -15.69
N LEU A 87 -0.09 0.46 -15.04
CA LEU A 87 -1.40 0.01 -15.50
C LEU A 87 -2.06 0.95 -16.54
N GLY A 88 -1.41 2.08 -16.86
CA GLY A 88 -1.90 3.00 -17.89
C GLY A 88 -3.03 3.93 -17.44
N TYR A 89 -3.22 4.14 -16.13
CA TYR A 89 -4.18 5.13 -15.63
C TYR A 89 -3.83 6.58 -16.03
N PHE A 90 -2.54 6.84 -16.25
CA PHE A 90 -1.98 8.08 -16.77
C PHE A 90 -0.59 7.80 -17.38
N PRO A 91 -0.04 8.70 -18.23
CA PRO A 91 1.28 8.55 -18.84
C PRO A 91 2.41 8.44 -17.81
N LYS A 92 3.39 7.56 -18.03
CA LYS A 92 4.54 7.35 -17.12
C LYS A 92 5.37 8.62 -16.93
N GLU A 93 5.42 9.48 -17.93
CA GLU A 93 6.16 10.74 -17.92
C GLU A 93 5.61 11.70 -16.86
N GLU A 94 4.30 11.62 -16.54
CA GLU A 94 3.69 12.44 -15.49
C GLU A 94 4.28 12.15 -14.11
N LEU A 95 4.91 10.98 -13.88
CA LEU A 95 5.56 10.66 -12.59
C LEU A 95 6.56 11.74 -12.17
N LEU A 96 7.29 12.34 -13.13
CA LEU A 96 8.24 13.41 -12.83
C LEU A 96 7.57 14.72 -12.37
N THR A 97 6.25 14.84 -12.48
CA THR A 97 5.48 15.98 -11.96
C THR A 97 5.05 15.82 -10.50
N PHE A 98 5.41 14.71 -9.84
CA PHE A 98 5.08 14.45 -8.43
C PHE A 98 5.39 15.66 -7.54
N ARG A 99 4.41 16.06 -6.71
CA ARG A 99 4.44 17.21 -5.79
C ARG A 99 4.62 18.59 -6.45
N LEU A 100 4.65 18.69 -7.78
CA LEU A 100 4.71 19.99 -8.46
C LEU A 100 3.32 20.65 -8.50
N PHE A 101 3.30 21.97 -8.48
CA PHE A 101 2.08 22.75 -8.63
C PHE A 101 1.37 22.42 -9.95
N GLY A 102 0.05 22.23 -9.90
CA GLY A 102 -0.76 21.84 -11.06
C GLY A 102 -0.69 20.35 -11.43
N SER A 103 0.17 19.55 -10.80
CA SER A 103 0.18 18.09 -11.02
C SER A 103 -1.04 17.42 -10.37
N ARG A 104 -1.53 16.33 -10.96
CA ARG A 104 -2.48 15.43 -10.28
C ARG A 104 -1.80 14.54 -9.23
N LEU A 105 -0.48 14.38 -9.29
CA LEU A 105 0.32 13.50 -8.43
C LEU A 105 0.76 14.27 -7.18
N GLN A 106 -0.19 14.50 -6.28
CA GLN A 106 0.00 15.26 -5.05
C GLN A 106 0.89 14.51 -4.03
N GLY A 107 1.34 15.22 -2.98
CA GLY A 107 2.18 14.61 -1.95
C GLY A 107 1.53 13.45 -1.19
N HIS A 108 0.20 13.45 -1.14
CA HIS A 108 -0.66 12.37 -0.64
C HIS A 108 -1.77 12.09 -1.68
N PRO A 109 -2.34 10.87 -1.74
CA PRO A 109 -3.37 10.50 -2.69
C PRO A 109 -4.57 11.43 -2.61
N VAL A 110 -5.09 11.83 -3.76
CA VAL A 110 -6.33 12.60 -3.90
C VAL A 110 -7.11 12.12 -5.14
N PRO A 111 -8.45 12.18 -5.14
CA PRO A 111 -9.28 11.61 -6.21
C PRO A 111 -9.16 12.25 -7.60
N ILE A 112 -8.42 13.37 -7.74
CA ILE A 112 -8.11 13.96 -9.05
C ILE A 112 -7.24 13.02 -9.91
N CYS A 113 -6.49 12.11 -9.28
CA CYS A 113 -5.71 11.09 -9.97
C CYS A 113 -6.59 9.85 -10.26
N PRO A 114 -6.73 9.41 -11.52
CA PRO A 114 -7.45 8.19 -11.86
C PRO A 114 -6.90 6.96 -11.12
N GLY A 115 -7.79 6.10 -10.62
CA GLY A 115 -7.42 4.95 -9.79
C GLY A 115 -7.42 5.23 -8.28
N ILE A 116 -7.71 6.46 -7.86
CA ILE A 116 -7.76 6.87 -6.45
C ILE A 116 -9.19 7.27 -6.09
N ASP A 117 -9.80 6.52 -5.17
CA ASP A 117 -11.17 6.76 -4.73
C ASP A 117 -11.30 7.88 -3.69
N VAL A 118 -10.30 8.00 -2.80
CA VAL A 118 -10.37 8.87 -1.62
C VAL A 118 -9.05 9.56 -1.34
N ALA A 119 -9.15 10.73 -0.70
CA ALA A 119 -7.98 11.41 -0.18
C ALA A 119 -7.49 10.73 1.10
N THR A 120 -6.18 10.53 1.23
CA THR A 120 -5.55 10.05 2.48
C THR A 120 -4.32 10.91 2.80
N GLY A 121 -3.69 10.67 3.96
CA GLY A 121 -2.51 11.40 4.40
C GLY A 121 -2.53 11.69 5.90
N SER A 122 -3.72 12.01 6.42
CA SER A 122 -3.99 11.92 7.86
C SER A 122 -4.10 10.45 8.24
N LEU A 123 -3.13 9.96 9.02
CA LEU A 123 -3.03 8.55 9.38
C LEU A 123 -4.25 8.10 10.21
N GLY A 124 -4.58 6.81 10.12
CA GLY A 124 -5.67 6.18 10.85
C GLY A 124 -7.06 6.36 10.24
N GLN A 125 -7.21 7.23 9.23
CA GLN A 125 -8.50 7.46 8.58
C GLN A 125 -8.86 6.41 7.52
N GLY A 126 -7.86 5.84 6.84
CA GLY A 126 -8.11 5.01 5.65
C GLY A 126 -8.86 3.71 5.94
N LEU A 127 -8.60 3.04 7.07
CA LEU A 127 -9.37 1.84 7.44
C LEU A 127 -10.84 2.17 7.73
N SER A 128 -11.12 3.29 8.39
CA SER A 128 -12.49 3.75 8.62
C SER A 128 -13.21 4.06 7.30
N ILE A 129 -12.52 4.65 6.34
CA ILE A 129 -13.07 4.92 5.00
C ILE A 129 -13.31 3.60 4.24
N ALA A 130 -12.35 2.68 4.28
CA ALA A 130 -12.47 1.35 3.69
C ALA A 130 -13.65 0.56 4.27
N CYS A 131 -13.89 0.68 5.58
CA CYS A 131 -15.06 0.14 6.26
C CYS A 131 -16.36 0.68 5.64
N GLY A 132 -16.48 1.99 5.45
CA GLY A 132 -17.62 2.61 4.78
C GLY A 132 -17.83 2.12 3.34
N MET A 133 -16.75 1.98 2.57
CA MET A 133 -16.82 1.41 1.21
C MET A 133 -17.34 -0.03 1.23
N ALA A 134 -16.83 -0.85 2.13
CA ALA A 134 -17.21 -2.25 2.26
C ALA A 134 -18.69 -2.41 2.66
N MET A 135 -19.18 -1.56 3.57
CA MET A 135 -20.60 -1.49 3.94
C MET A 135 -21.48 -1.12 2.75
N GLY A 136 -21.09 -0.11 1.97
CA GLY A 136 -21.82 0.31 0.77
C GLY A 136 -21.93 -0.80 -0.27
N LEU A 137 -20.81 -1.45 -0.60
CA LEU A 137 -20.79 -2.58 -1.54
C LEU A 137 -21.68 -3.73 -1.06
N ARG A 138 -21.68 -4.03 0.24
CA ARG A 138 -22.54 -5.07 0.82
C ARG A 138 -24.02 -4.72 0.69
N LEU A 139 -24.39 -3.47 0.96
CA LEU A 139 -25.77 -2.98 0.79
C LEU A 139 -26.26 -3.16 -0.66
N ASP A 140 -25.36 -2.88 -1.62
CA ASP A 140 -25.61 -3.02 -3.05
C ASP A 140 -25.52 -4.47 -3.56
N LYS A 141 -25.23 -5.45 -2.68
CA LYS A 141 -24.96 -6.85 -3.04
C LYS A 141 -23.84 -6.98 -4.10
N ASN A 142 -22.89 -6.06 -4.07
CA ASN A 142 -21.76 -6.03 -4.98
C ASN A 142 -20.65 -6.98 -4.47
N PRO A 143 -20.11 -7.88 -5.32
CA PRO A 143 -19.12 -8.87 -4.89
C PRO A 143 -17.71 -8.29 -4.70
N ALA A 144 -17.48 -7.02 -5.04
CA ALA A 144 -16.17 -6.39 -4.95
C ALA A 144 -15.59 -6.42 -3.52
N LYS A 145 -14.27 -6.56 -3.45
CA LYS A 145 -13.48 -6.48 -2.22
C LYS A 145 -12.93 -5.07 -2.02
N VAL A 146 -12.64 -4.74 -0.77
CA VAL A 146 -11.98 -3.50 -0.37
C VAL A 146 -10.65 -3.83 0.28
N PHE A 147 -9.57 -3.32 -0.30
CA PHE A 147 -8.21 -3.48 0.20
C PHE A 147 -7.74 -2.20 0.86
N CYS A 148 -7.13 -2.29 2.04
CA CYS A 148 -6.59 -1.13 2.75
C CYS A 148 -5.12 -1.40 3.12
N LEU A 149 -4.17 -0.68 2.51
CA LEU A 149 -2.76 -0.75 2.93
C LEU A 149 -2.50 0.28 4.04
N MET A 150 -1.98 -0.19 5.15
CA MET A 150 -1.71 0.59 6.36
C MET A 150 -0.23 0.48 6.77
N GLY A 151 0.28 1.48 7.47
CA GLY A 151 1.59 1.41 8.12
C GLY A 151 1.46 0.91 9.55
N ASP A 152 2.47 0.21 10.07
CA ASP A 152 2.46 -0.21 11.48
C ASP A 152 2.42 0.97 12.46
N GLY A 153 3.22 2.02 12.28
CA GLY A 153 3.15 3.22 13.10
C GLY A 153 1.76 3.91 13.07
N GLU A 154 1.01 3.74 11.98
CA GLU A 154 -0.37 4.23 11.87
C GLU A 154 -1.35 3.49 12.79
N LEU A 155 -1.08 2.23 13.15
CA LEU A 155 -1.92 1.47 14.10
C LEU A 155 -1.85 2.02 15.54
N GLN A 156 -1.03 3.05 15.80
CA GLN A 156 -1.02 3.77 17.07
C GLN A 156 -2.20 4.75 17.22
N GLU A 157 -2.91 5.04 16.12
CA GLU A 157 -4.11 5.86 16.09
C GLU A 157 -5.33 5.09 16.62
N GLY A 158 -6.10 5.71 17.52
CA GLY A 158 -7.29 5.08 18.12
C GLY A 158 -8.38 4.73 17.10
N SER A 159 -8.54 5.57 16.08
CA SER A 159 -9.51 5.40 15.00
C SER A 159 -9.35 4.10 14.22
N VAL A 160 -8.14 3.56 14.14
CA VAL A 160 -7.89 2.26 13.52
C VAL A 160 -8.56 1.13 14.30
N TRP A 161 -8.49 1.18 15.63
CA TRP A 161 -9.09 0.17 16.51
C TRP A 161 -10.61 0.27 16.56
N GLU A 162 -11.15 1.48 16.48
CA GLU A 162 -12.59 1.70 16.26
C GLU A 162 -13.06 1.06 14.96
N ALA A 163 -12.30 1.22 13.87
CA ALA A 163 -12.61 0.60 12.58
C ALA A 163 -12.49 -0.94 12.61
N PHE A 164 -11.46 -1.50 13.27
CA PHE A 164 -11.34 -2.95 13.49
C PHE A 164 -12.58 -3.50 14.21
N MET A 165 -13.04 -2.84 15.28
CA MET A 165 -14.24 -3.21 16.03
C MET A 165 -15.50 -3.15 15.15
N HIS A 166 -15.65 -2.08 14.38
CA HIS A 166 -16.84 -1.88 13.56
C HIS A 166 -16.94 -2.86 12.40
N CYS A 167 -15.83 -3.19 11.73
CA CYS A 167 -15.85 -4.15 10.61
C CYS A 167 -16.38 -5.52 11.04
N THR A 168 -15.98 -5.98 12.22
CA THR A 168 -16.51 -7.22 12.80
C THR A 168 -18.00 -7.08 13.14
N HIS A 169 -18.39 -6.00 13.81
CA HIS A 169 -19.80 -5.75 14.16
C HIS A 169 -20.71 -5.75 12.92
N ALA A 170 -20.26 -5.10 11.85
CA ALA A 170 -20.95 -5.02 10.56
C ALA A 170 -20.78 -6.27 9.69
N LYS A 171 -20.06 -7.30 10.17
CA LYS A 171 -19.82 -8.59 9.50
C LYS A 171 -19.20 -8.43 8.11
N LEU A 172 -18.23 -7.53 7.96
CA LEU A 172 -17.61 -7.21 6.68
C LEU A 172 -16.57 -8.26 6.30
N ASP A 173 -16.97 -9.24 5.50
CA ASP A 173 -16.11 -10.28 4.89
C ASP A 173 -15.53 -9.87 3.52
N ASN A 174 -15.87 -8.66 3.06
CA ASN A 174 -15.39 -8.08 1.84
C ASN A 174 -14.26 -7.04 2.05
N ILE A 175 -13.70 -6.95 3.25
CA ILE A 175 -12.56 -6.06 3.56
C ILE A 175 -11.30 -6.85 3.93
N ILE A 176 -10.17 -6.44 3.36
CA ILE A 176 -8.84 -7.01 3.60
C ILE A 176 -7.89 -5.87 3.95
N ALA A 177 -7.40 -5.85 5.19
CA ALA A 177 -6.35 -4.93 5.63
C ALA A 177 -4.98 -5.57 5.36
N ILE A 178 -4.06 -4.81 4.79
CA ILE A 178 -2.66 -5.19 4.59
C ILE A 178 -1.84 -4.25 5.46
N ILE A 179 -1.06 -4.78 6.40
CA ILE A 179 -0.27 -3.99 7.34
C ILE A 179 1.20 -4.14 6.95
N ASP A 180 1.81 -3.03 6.53
CA ASP A 180 3.24 -2.93 6.25
C ASP A 180 4.02 -2.85 7.57
N ARG A 181 4.43 -4.01 8.09
CA ARG A 181 5.14 -4.16 9.36
C ARG A 181 6.66 -4.04 9.17
N ASN A 182 7.09 -2.82 8.86
CA ASN A 182 8.51 -2.47 8.65
C ASN A 182 9.24 -2.04 9.93
N ARG A 183 8.52 -1.94 11.05
CA ARG A 183 8.99 -1.65 12.41
C ARG A 183 9.50 -0.24 12.67
N LEU A 184 9.40 0.67 11.70
CA LEU A 184 9.95 2.02 11.80
C LEU A 184 8.90 3.10 11.52
N GLN A 185 8.86 4.12 12.37
CA GLN A 185 8.12 5.38 12.16
C GLN A 185 9.08 6.55 11.94
N ILE A 186 8.63 7.80 12.18
CA ILE A 186 9.45 9.02 12.03
C ILE A 186 10.61 8.98 13.03
N ASP A 187 10.30 8.85 14.31
CA ASP A 187 11.27 8.98 15.41
C ASP A 187 12.02 7.67 15.74
N GLY A 188 12.00 6.68 14.84
CA GLY A 188 12.74 5.43 14.99
C GLY A 188 11.86 4.19 15.06
N CYS A 189 12.32 3.18 15.82
CA CYS A 189 11.63 1.91 15.95
C CYS A 189 10.30 2.06 16.69
N THR A 190 9.23 1.53 16.10
CA THR A 190 7.88 1.48 16.71
C THR A 190 7.90 0.90 18.11
N GLU A 191 8.71 -0.13 18.37
CA GLU A 191 8.83 -0.76 19.70
C GLU A 191 9.51 0.13 20.75
N ASN A 192 10.29 1.12 20.32
CA ASN A 192 10.94 2.08 21.21
C ASN A 192 10.11 3.36 21.39
N VAL A 193 9.35 3.77 20.37
CA VAL A 193 8.56 5.00 20.41
C VAL A 193 7.19 4.75 21.06
N LYS A 194 6.44 3.77 20.56
CA LYS A 194 5.15 3.33 21.12
C LYS A 194 4.84 1.91 20.63
N SER A 195 5.18 0.95 21.48
CA SER A 195 5.22 -0.49 21.15
C SER A 195 3.87 -1.05 20.68
N LEU A 196 3.93 -1.87 19.63
CA LEU A 196 2.77 -2.50 19.02
C LEU A 196 2.68 -3.99 19.34
N GLU A 197 3.78 -4.65 19.72
CA GLU A 197 3.74 -6.07 20.06
C GLU A 197 2.81 -6.33 21.27
N ASN A 198 2.07 -7.44 21.32
CA ASN A 198 1.83 -8.52 20.36
C ASN A 198 0.76 -8.16 19.30
N LEU A 199 1.16 -7.68 18.12
CA LEU A 199 0.23 -7.01 17.20
C LEU A 199 -0.84 -7.97 16.61
N ALA A 200 -0.44 -9.16 16.20
CA ALA A 200 -1.34 -10.15 15.62
C ALA A 200 -2.47 -10.54 16.60
N ASP A 201 -2.15 -10.72 17.87
CA ASP A 201 -3.13 -11.09 18.89
C ASP A 201 -4.08 -9.95 19.22
N LYS A 202 -3.60 -8.70 19.23
CA LYS A 202 -4.48 -7.53 19.36
C LYS A 202 -5.51 -7.52 18.25
N ILE A 203 -5.10 -7.74 17.00
CA ILE A 203 -6.02 -7.78 15.85
C ILE A 203 -7.00 -8.97 15.96
N ARG A 204 -6.51 -10.16 16.33
CA ARG A 204 -7.37 -11.35 16.58
C ARG A 204 -8.41 -11.09 17.68
N ALA A 205 -8.07 -10.31 18.71
CA ALA A 205 -9.00 -9.95 19.78
C ALA A 205 -10.17 -9.07 19.29
N PHE A 206 -10.01 -8.35 18.17
CA PHE A 206 -11.11 -7.67 17.47
C PHE A 206 -11.89 -8.60 16.52
N ASN A 207 -11.66 -9.91 16.58
CA ASN A 207 -12.27 -10.98 15.77
C ASN A 207 -11.96 -10.92 14.26
N TRP A 208 -10.79 -10.41 13.91
CA TRP A 208 -10.25 -10.51 12.55
C TRP A 208 -9.41 -11.78 12.40
N ASP A 209 -9.47 -12.40 11.22
CA ASP A 209 -8.51 -13.43 10.86
C ASP A 209 -7.17 -12.77 10.52
N VAL A 210 -6.05 -13.35 10.96
CA VAL A 210 -4.71 -12.78 10.76
C VAL A 210 -3.82 -13.76 10.00
N ILE A 211 -3.25 -13.30 8.89
CA ILE A 211 -2.28 -14.05 8.08
C ILE A 211 -0.94 -13.31 8.14
N GLU A 212 0.10 -13.98 8.64
CA GLU A 212 1.44 -13.40 8.77
C GLU A 212 2.32 -13.91 7.64
N ILE A 213 3.02 -13.00 6.94
CA ILE A 213 3.85 -13.32 5.77
C ILE A 213 5.17 -12.55 5.77
N ASP A 214 6.12 -13.03 4.96
CA ASP A 214 7.18 -12.18 4.42
C ASP A 214 6.58 -11.28 3.34
N GLY A 215 6.62 -9.96 3.57
CA GLY A 215 6.08 -8.95 2.66
C GLY A 215 6.94 -8.68 1.43
N HIS A 216 8.04 -9.40 1.25
CA HIS A 216 8.88 -9.37 0.04
C HIS A 216 8.85 -10.68 -0.76
N ASP A 217 8.16 -11.72 -0.27
CA ASP A 217 7.90 -12.93 -1.03
C ASP A 217 6.62 -12.79 -1.88
N ILE A 218 6.79 -12.66 -3.19
CA ILE A 218 5.70 -12.49 -4.16
C ILE A 218 4.66 -13.62 -4.07
N ASN A 219 5.08 -14.87 -3.89
CA ASN A 219 4.14 -15.99 -3.79
C ASN A 219 3.42 -15.99 -2.45
N ALA A 220 4.10 -15.66 -1.34
CA ALA A 220 3.47 -15.54 -0.03
C ALA A 220 2.39 -14.45 -0.03
N ILE A 221 2.67 -13.29 -0.64
CA ILE A 221 1.71 -12.19 -0.79
C ILE A 221 0.50 -12.63 -1.63
N TYR A 222 0.75 -13.21 -2.81
CA TYR A 222 -0.32 -13.68 -3.68
C TYR A 222 -1.21 -14.70 -2.98
N SER A 223 -0.61 -15.74 -2.38
CA SER A 223 -1.33 -16.78 -1.67
C SER A 223 -2.11 -16.26 -0.46
N ALA A 224 -1.56 -15.30 0.30
CA ALA A 224 -2.25 -14.69 1.43
C ALA A 224 -3.47 -13.88 0.99
N ILE A 225 -3.35 -13.11 -0.10
CA ILE A 225 -4.47 -12.32 -0.63
C ILE A 225 -5.56 -13.23 -1.20
N GLU A 226 -5.21 -14.24 -2.00
CA GLU A 226 -6.21 -15.19 -2.52
C GLU A 226 -6.91 -15.93 -1.38
N ARG A 227 -6.15 -16.38 -0.37
CA ARG A 227 -6.74 -17.01 0.82
C ARG A 227 -7.67 -16.06 1.57
N ALA A 228 -7.28 -14.80 1.75
CA ALA A 228 -8.09 -13.81 2.46
C ALA A 228 -9.45 -13.57 1.78
N LYS A 229 -9.52 -13.62 0.44
CA LYS A 229 -10.77 -13.44 -0.31
C LYS A 229 -11.81 -14.54 -0.04
N GLU A 230 -11.36 -15.74 0.31
CA GLU A 230 -12.19 -16.92 0.57
C GLU A 230 -12.75 -16.96 2.00
N LEU A 231 -12.22 -16.14 2.91
CA LEU A 231 -12.64 -16.13 4.31
C LEU A 231 -13.94 -15.33 4.49
N ASN A 232 -14.74 -15.73 5.47
CA ASN A 232 -16.06 -15.16 5.77
C ASN A 232 -16.02 -14.14 6.93
N LYS A 233 -14.86 -13.52 7.13
CA LYS A 233 -14.56 -12.53 8.17
C LYS A 233 -13.62 -11.47 7.60
N PRO A 234 -13.53 -10.29 8.20
CA PRO A 234 -12.50 -9.34 7.83
C PRO A 234 -11.12 -9.96 8.12
N VAL A 235 -10.17 -9.75 7.20
CA VAL A 235 -8.83 -10.36 7.26
C VAL A 235 -7.77 -9.28 7.32
N ALA A 236 -6.80 -9.46 8.23
CA ALA A 236 -5.59 -8.67 8.28
C ALA A 236 -4.39 -9.51 7.83
N ILE A 237 -3.71 -9.06 6.78
CA ILE A 237 -2.44 -9.60 6.33
C ILE A 237 -1.34 -8.77 6.99
N LEU A 238 -0.64 -9.35 7.96
CA LEU A 238 0.51 -8.73 8.62
C LEU A 238 1.78 -9.08 7.84
N ALA A 239 2.21 -8.16 6.98
CA ALA A 239 3.35 -8.35 6.10
C ALA A 239 4.62 -7.79 6.76
N ASN A 240 5.53 -8.67 7.17
CA ASN A 240 6.83 -8.27 7.70
C ASN A 240 7.71 -7.78 6.54
N THR A 241 8.17 -6.54 6.61
CA THR A 241 8.89 -5.88 5.52
C THR A 241 10.11 -5.13 6.05
N VAL A 242 10.93 -4.63 5.12
CA VAL A 242 12.09 -3.78 5.37
C VAL A 242 11.80 -2.38 4.82
N LYS A 243 11.82 -1.36 5.70
CA LYS A 243 11.70 0.04 5.26
C LYS A 243 12.89 0.38 4.38
N GLY A 244 12.67 0.92 3.18
CA GLY A 244 13.75 1.20 2.22
C GLY A 244 14.22 -0.01 1.41
N LYS A 245 13.45 -1.11 1.38
CA LYS A 245 13.83 -2.36 0.69
C LYS A 245 14.39 -2.12 -0.72
N GLY A 246 15.55 -2.72 -0.98
CA GLY A 246 16.23 -2.74 -2.28
C GLY A 246 17.32 -1.70 -2.46
N VAL A 247 17.53 -0.81 -1.48
CA VAL A 247 18.66 0.14 -1.45
C VAL A 247 19.36 0.03 -0.10
N SER A 248 20.58 -0.49 -0.10
CA SER A 248 21.33 -0.95 1.07
C SER A 248 21.42 0.08 2.21
N PHE A 249 21.71 1.34 1.88
CA PHE A 249 21.85 2.41 2.88
C PHE A 249 20.51 3.05 3.31
N MET A 250 19.41 2.68 2.65
CA MET A 250 18.06 3.05 3.02
C MET A 250 17.34 1.96 3.83
N GLU A 251 17.75 0.70 3.69
CA GLU A 251 17.16 -0.43 4.42
C GLU A 251 17.27 -0.24 5.94
N ASN A 252 16.15 -0.42 6.64
CA ASN A 252 16.03 -0.31 8.10
C ASN A 252 16.55 1.01 8.70
N ASN A 253 16.42 2.11 7.97
CA ASN A 253 16.89 3.42 8.42
C ASN A 253 15.75 4.45 8.47
N ALA A 254 15.40 4.88 9.69
CA ALA A 254 14.33 5.85 9.92
C ALA A 254 14.62 7.23 9.29
N GLY A 255 15.89 7.60 9.09
CA GLY A 255 16.30 8.83 8.43
C GLY A 255 15.83 8.93 6.97
N TRP A 256 15.44 7.81 6.35
CA TRP A 256 14.87 7.75 5.01
C TRP A 256 13.33 7.73 4.98
N HIS A 257 12.68 8.00 6.11
CA HIS A 257 11.22 8.04 6.17
C HIS A 257 10.64 9.13 5.27
N GLY A 258 11.10 10.39 5.41
CA GLY A 258 10.59 11.56 4.67
C GLY A 258 11.68 12.40 4.01
N LYS A 259 12.89 11.83 3.84
CA LYS A 259 14.05 12.50 3.25
C LYS A 259 14.13 12.23 1.75
N ALA A 260 14.32 13.28 0.96
CA ALA A 260 14.71 13.16 -0.44
C ALA A 260 16.23 12.92 -0.57
N PRO A 261 16.67 12.06 -1.49
CA PRO A 261 18.08 11.77 -1.68
C PRO A 261 18.74 12.99 -2.33
N ASN A 262 19.98 13.27 -1.94
CA ASN A 262 20.81 14.20 -2.71
C ASN A 262 21.28 13.52 -4.01
N LYS A 263 22.07 14.22 -4.83
CA LYS A 263 22.55 13.68 -6.11
C LYS A 263 23.36 12.38 -5.93
N GLU A 264 24.28 12.34 -4.97
CA GLU A 264 25.14 11.17 -4.72
C GLU A 264 24.33 9.96 -4.23
N ASP A 265 23.41 10.19 -3.29
CA ASP A 265 22.48 9.18 -2.78
C ASP A 265 21.59 8.65 -3.92
N PHE A 266 21.10 9.53 -4.80
CA PHE A 266 20.27 9.15 -5.94
C PHE A 266 21.03 8.29 -6.95
N GLU A 267 22.23 8.71 -7.36
CA GLU A 267 23.07 7.97 -8.31
C GLU A 267 23.47 6.60 -7.75
N ARG A 268 23.88 6.55 -6.47
CA ARG A 268 24.20 5.29 -5.79
C ARG A 268 22.99 4.35 -5.70
N ALA A 269 21.83 4.87 -5.28
CA ALA A 269 20.61 4.07 -5.17
C ALA A 269 20.15 3.53 -6.53
N LEU A 270 20.30 4.33 -7.60
CA LEU A 270 19.93 3.90 -8.94
C LEU A 270 20.86 2.79 -9.45
N ALA A 271 22.16 2.87 -9.15
CA ALA A 271 23.15 1.84 -9.48
C ALA A 271 22.85 0.50 -8.79
N GLU A 272 22.41 0.51 -7.52
CA GLU A 272 22.01 -0.71 -6.80
C GLU A 272 20.75 -1.38 -7.40
N LEU A 273 19.93 -0.63 -8.14
CA LEU A 273 18.72 -1.11 -8.78
C LEU A 273 18.94 -1.46 -10.26
N GLU A 274 20.14 -1.35 -10.81
CA GLU A 274 20.46 -1.70 -12.21
C GLU A 274 20.50 -3.19 -12.48
#